data_AF-A0A397PGH5-F1
#
_entry.id   AF-A0A397PGH5-F1
#
_cell.length_a   1.000
_cell.length_b   1.000
_cell.length_c   1.000
_cell.angle_alpha   90.00
_cell.angle_beta   90.00
_cell.angle_gamma   90.00
#
_symmetry.space_group_name_H-M   'P 1'
#
loop_
_entity.id
_entity.type
_entity.pdbx_description
1 polymer ?
#
loop_
_entity_poly.entity_id
_entity_poly.type
_entity_poly.pdbx_seq_one_letter_code
_entity_poly.pdbx_strand_id
1 'polypeptide(L)'
;MTRKKFIRIFIVSFIPLLILGFVFAKTVATYDPYAYITCAPFQLSGVTLDENCRSVGDPDDPLHKSVRSEHPSWFDIMEPRYDADAPLHNFIAGSQRIINQIEIVDASPFFGYGKDVAGYMKSLTGKKAILQLGIPGNERSVIIDNGISSLYCNNLNFEDAPGLYMSQCYGNGWGGPIVYHVSDLDRPKMDELKSAIEKIISEREGDYFLYRIIMYPLFIYAFLLISLLIWIFRKAVRFVNSD
;
A
#
# COMPACT_ATOMS: atom_id res chain seq x y z
N MET A 1 51.23 2.38 -4.58
CA MET A 1 50.33 1.47 -3.83
C MET A 1 49.73 0.47 -4.82
N THR A 2 49.86 -0.85 -4.62
CA THR A 2 49.40 -1.86 -5.60
C THR A 2 47.91 -2.17 -5.44
N ARG A 3 47.16 -2.43 -6.54
CA ARG A 3 45.71 -2.75 -6.54
C ARG A 3 45.30 -3.79 -5.49
N LYS A 4 46.11 -4.84 -5.29
CA LYS A 4 45.90 -5.88 -4.26
C LYS A 4 45.95 -5.34 -2.81
N LYS A 5 46.82 -4.36 -2.52
CA LYS A 5 46.92 -3.74 -1.18
C LYS A 5 45.74 -2.83 -0.89
N PHE A 6 45.26 -2.09 -1.90
CA PHE A 6 44.07 -1.24 -1.78
C PHE A 6 42.81 -2.06 -1.51
N ILE A 7 42.58 -3.13 -2.26
CA ILE A 7 41.45 -4.06 -2.04
C ILE A 7 41.50 -4.65 -0.63
N ARG A 8 42.68 -5.06 -0.17
CA ARG A 8 42.82 -5.65 1.17
C ARG A 8 42.49 -4.66 2.28
N ILE A 9 42.90 -3.40 2.15
CA ILE A 9 42.54 -2.33 3.09
C ILE A 9 41.04 -2.04 3.05
N PHE A 10 40.45 -1.99 1.84
CA PHE A 10 39.01 -1.77 1.69
C PHE A 10 38.20 -2.88 2.37
N ILE A 11 38.54 -4.15 2.13
CA ILE A 11 37.88 -5.30 2.75
C ILE A 11 38.01 -5.26 4.28
N VAL A 12 39.22 -5.02 4.79
CA VAL A 12 39.48 -5.06 6.24
C VAL A 12 38.86 -3.88 6.98
N SER A 13 38.71 -2.72 6.34
CA SER A 13 38.16 -1.52 6.99
C SER A 13 36.68 -1.29 6.71
N PHE A 14 36.22 -1.42 5.45
CA PHE A 14 34.85 -1.05 5.08
C PHE A 14 33.83 -2.17 5.36
N ILE A 15 34.19 -3.44 5.19
CA ILE A 15 33.23 -4.54 5.41
C ILE A 15 32.79 -4.63 6.88
N PRO A 16 33.68 -4.59 7.89
CA PRO A 16 33.25 -4.60 9.28
C PRO A 16 32.34 -3.41 9.64
N LEU A 17 32.62 -2.23 9.08
CA LEU A 17 31.79 -1.04 9.28
C LEU A 17 30.41 -1.17 8.61
N LEU A 18 30.33 -1.79 7.42
CA LEU A 18 29.04 -2.14 6.79
C LEU A 18 28.24 -3.14 7.61
N ILE A 19 28.89 -4.19 8.13
CA ILE A 19 28.23 -5.17 8.98
C ILE A 19 27.70 -4.49 10.25
N LEU A 20 28.51 -3.64 10.87
CA LEU A 20 28.09 -2.87 12.05
C LEU A 20 26.89 -1.96 11.74
N GLY A 21 26.90 -1.29 10.59
CA GLY A 21 25.79 -0.43 10.14
C GLY A 21 24.52 -1.21 9.85
N PHE A 22 24.65 -2.37 9.22
CA PHE A 22 23.54 -3.29 8.99
C PHE A 22 22.93 -3.79 10.30
N VAL A 23 23.76 -4.24 11.25
CA VAL A 23 23.30 -4.70 12.57
C VAL A 23 22.61 -3.56 13.31
N PHE A 24 23.19 -2.36 13.32
CA PHE A 24 22.61 -1.18 13.97
C PHE A 24 21.26 -0.79 13.38
N ALA A 25 21.14 -0.80 12.04
CA ALA A 25 19.88 -0.52 11.36
C ALA A 25 18.79 -1.54 11.72
N LYS A 26 19.17 -2.82 11.89
CA LYS A 26 18.24 -3.90 12.23
C LYS A 26 17.87 -4.00 13.72
N THR A 27 18.68 -3.46 14.64
CA THR A 27 18.46 -3.64 16.08
C THR A 27 18.14 -2.35 16.83
N VAL A 28 18.68 -1.20 16.41
CA VAL A 28 18.55 0.06 17.14
C VAL A 28 17.64 1.04 16.41
N ALA A 29 17.84 1.19 15.11
CA ALA A 29 17.16 2.21 14.32
C ALA A 29 16.22 1.57 13.30
N THR A 30 15.40 0.61 13.72
CA THR A 30 14.54 -0.19 12.84
C THR A 30 13.55 0.67 12.07
N TYR A 31 13.47 0.46 10.76
CA TYR A 31 12.39 0.98 9.93
C TYR A 31 11.14 0.14 10.11
N ASP A 32 9.97 0.77 10.27
CA ASP A 32 8.70 0.06 10.46
C ASP A 32 8.26 -0.64 9.16
N PRO A 33 8.22 -1.99 9.13
CA PRO A 33 7.84 -2.72 7.94
C PRO A 33 6.33 -2.67 7.68
N TYR A 34 5.49 -2.30 8.66
CA TYR A 34 4.03 -2.27 8.51
C TYR A 34 3.52 -0.83 8.39
N ALA A 35 2.53 -0.59 7.54
CA ALA A 35 1.79 0.67 7.58
C ALA A 35 0.33 0.41 7.27
N TYR A 36 -0.51 1.15 7.99
CA TYR A 36 -1.93 1.20 7.74
C TYR A 36 -2.21 2.50 6.99
N ILE A 37 -2.70 2.35 5.77
CA ILE A 37 -2.97 3.44 4.84
C ILE A 37 -4.48 3.57 4.73
N THR A 38 -4.98 4.78 4.93
CA THR A 38 -6.39 5.12 4.70
C THR A 38 -6.50 6.04 3.50
N CYS A 39 -7.42 5.72 2.59
CA CYS A 39 -7.73 6.52 1.42
C CYS A 39 -9.18 7.00 1.51
N ALA A 40 -9.37 8.31 1.49
CA ALA A 40 -10.68 8.94 1.47
C ALA A 40 -10.72 10.09 0.46
N PRO A 41 -11.87 10.33 -0.20
CA PRO A 41 -12.04 11.47 -1.07
C PRO A 41 -11.97 12.76 -0.26
N PHE A 42 -11.08 13.67 -0.64
CA PHE A 42 -11.02 15.00 -0.05
C PHE A 42 -12.19 15.83 -0.55
N GLN A 43 -13.05 16.25 0.38
CA GLN A 43 -14.20 17.09 0.08
C GLN A 43 -13.96 18.51 0.58
N LEU A 44 -13.98 19.47 -0.34
CA LEU A 44 -13.99 20.89 -0.01
C LEU A 44 -15.30 21.49 -0.51
N SER A 45 -16.13 22.00 0.41
CA SER A 45 -17.39 22.68 0.08
C SER A 45 -18.35 21.85 -0.79
N GLY A 46 -18.42 20.53 -0.56
CA GLY A 46 -19.31 19.62 -1.29
C GLY A 46 -18.79 19.18 -2.67
N VAL A 47 -17.58 19.60 -3.06
CA VAL A 47 -16.89 19.13 -4.27
C VAL A 47 -15.82 18.14 -3.84
N THR A 48 -15.83 16.95 -4.46
CA THR A 48 -14.73 15.98 -4.32
C THR A 48 -13.60 16.45 -5.23
N LEU A 49 -12.47 16.82 -4.63
CA LEU A 49 -11.34 17.39 -5.37
C LEU A 49 -10.35 16.32 -5.79
N ASP A 50 -9.84 15.56 -4.81
CA ASP A 50 -8.83 14.53 -5.03
C ASP A 50 -8.96 13.38 -4.01
N GLU A 51 -8.46 12.20 -4.35
CA GLU A 51 -8.24 11.09 -3.43
C GLU A 51 -7.06 11.37 -2.49
N ASN A 52 -7.30 11.36 -1.18
CA ASN A 52 -6.26 11.53 -0.18
C ASN A 52 -5.95 10.21 0.52
N CYS A 53 -4.84 9.59 0.12
CA CYS A 53 -4.26 8.45 0.82
C CYS A 53 -3.17 8.91 1.79
N ARG A 54 -3.22 8.45 3.04
CA ARG A 54 -2.19 8.72 4.06
C ARG A 54 -1.94 7.52 4.95
N SER A 55 -0.70 7.37 5.42
CA SER A 55 -0.38 6.47 6.53
C SER A 55 -0.92 7.06 7.82
N VAL A 56 -1.62 6.25 8.62
CA VAL A 56 -2.29 6.69 9.86
C VAL A 56 -1.72 6.06 11.12
N GLY A 57 -0.58 5.39 11.01
CA GLY A 57 0.04 4.66 12.12
C GLY A 57 -0.66 3.34 12.42
N ASP A 58 -0.42 2.78 13.60
CA ASP A 58 -1.02 1.52 14.04
C ASP A 58 -2.53 1.66 14.31
N PRO A 59 -3.31 0.56 14.31
CA PRO A 59 -4.75 0.62 14.58
C PRO A 59 -5.10 1.21 15.95
N ASP A 60 -4.15 1.12 16.88
CA ASP A 60 -4.27 1.68 18.22
C ASP A 60 -3.93 3.16 18.33
N ASP A 61 -3.28 3.74 17.31
CA ASP A 61 -2.89 5.14 17.32
C ASP A 61 -4.11 6.07 17.32
N PRO A 62 -4.04 7.20 18.06
CA PRO A 62 -5.12 8.19 18.07
C PRO A 62 -5.45 8.72 16.68
N LEU A 63 -4.44 8.84 15.80
CA LEU A 63 -4.64 9.28 14.43
C LEU A 63 -5.49 8.26 13.65
N HIS A 64 -5.13 6.98 13.64
CA HIS A 64 -5.93 5.93 13.00
C HIS A 64 -7.37 5.93 13.51
N LYS A 65 -7.57 5.99 14.82
CA LYS A 65 -8.91 6.05 15.44
C LYS A 65 -9.70 7.29 15.01
N SER A 66 -9.05 8.46 14.97
CA SER A 66 -9.66 9.71 14.50
C SER A 66 -10.09 9.58 13.04
N VAL A 67 -9.19 9.17 12.15
CA VAL A 67 -9.50 9.06 10.71
C VAL A 67 -10.61 8.05 10.46
N ARG A 68 -10.56 6.88 11.10
CA ARG A 68 -11.60 5.86 10.94
C ARG A 68 -12.98 6.34 11.39
N SER A 69 -13.06 7.27 12.35
CA SER A 69 -14.31 7.85 12.83
C SER A 69 -14.92 8.92 11.91
N GLU A 70 -14.15 9.45 10.95
CA GLU A 70 -14.63 10.48 10.00
C GLU A 70 -15.64 9.92 8.99
N HIS A 71 -15.61 8.61 8.74
CA HIS A 71 -16.49 7.93 7.79
C HIS A 71 -17.25 6.78 8.44
N PRO A 72 -18.51 6.52 8.03
CA PRO A 72 -19.36 5.51 8.65
C PRO A 72 -18.91 4.07 8.38
N SER A 73 -18.22 3.84 7.26
CA SER A 73 -17.73 2.51 6.88
C SER A 73 -16.51 2.61 5.96
N TRP A 74 -15.77 1.49 5.92
CA TRP A 74 -14.52 1.34 5.19
C TRP A 74 -14.50 -0.04 4.51
N PHE A 75 -13.72 -0.17 3.46
CA PHE A 75 -13.43 -1.45 2.80
C PHE A 75 -11.93 -1.67 2.69
N ASP A 76 -11.52 -2.92 2.63
CA ASP A 76 -10.11 -3.27 2.50
C ASP A 76 -9.69 -3.32 1.03
N ILE A 77 -8.55 -2.73 0.71
CA ILE A 77 -7.99 -2.78 -0.64
C ILE A 77 -6.90 -3.82 -0.63
N MET A 78 -7.15 -4.92 -1.34
CA MET A 78 -6.22 -6.03 -1.45
C MET A 78 -5.16 -5.65 -2.49
N GLU A 79 -3.90 -5.71 -2.08
CA GLU A 79 -2.79 -5.52 -2.99
C GLU A 79 -2.65 -6.77 -3.86
N PRO A 80 -2.68 -6.65 -5.21
CA PRO A 80 -2.60 -7.80 -6.11
C PRO A 80 -1.27 -8.57 -6.00
N ARG A 81 -0.27 -7.98 -5.33
CA ARG A 81 1.07 -8.56 -5.11
C ARG A 81 1.44 -8.59 -3.64
N TYR A 82 0.54 -9.08 -2.79
CA TYR A 82 0.92 -9.40 -1.42
C TYR A 82 2.01 -10.48 -1.43
N ASP A 83 3.25 -10.07 -1.22
CA ASP A 83 4.40 -10.94 -1.03
C ASP A 83 4.71 -11.00 0.47
N ALA A 84 4.56 -12.19 1.07
CA ALA A 84 4.82 -12.41 2.49
C ALA A 84 6.29 -12.19 2.85
N ASP A 85 7.20 -12.28 1.88
CA ASP A 85 8.63 -12.05 2.06
C ASP A 85 9.05 -10.62 1.69
N ALA A 86 8.09 -9.75 1.31
CA ALA A 86 8.38 -8.35 1.03
C ALA A 86 8.92 -7.63 2.28
N PRO A 87 9.88 -6.70 2.12
CA PRO A 87 10.43 -5.95 3.24
C PRO A 87 9.44 -4.94 3.84
N LEU A 88 8.36 -4.61 3.12
CA LEU A 88 7.31 -3.68 3.50
C LEU A 88 5.96 -4.34 3.26
N HIS A 89 5.03 -4.14 4.19
CA HIS A 89 3.66 -4.59 4.09
C HIS A 89 2.72 -3.39 4.29
N ASN A 90 1.77 -3.25 3.37
CA ASN A 90 0.79 -2.17 3.36
C ASN A 90 -0.61 -2.76 3.62
N PHE A 91 -1.30 -2.24 4.63
CA PHE A 91 -2.70 -2.53 4.89
C PHE A 91 -3.52 -1.32 4.47
N ILE A 92 -4.25 -1.43 3.36
CA ILE A 92 -4.89 -0.28 2.73
C ILE A 92 -6.40 -0.38 2.94
N ALA A 93 -7.00 0.70 3.42
CA ALA A 93 -8.45 0.82 3.59
C ALA A 93 -8.99 2.04 2.84
N GLY A 94 -10.03 1.84 2.06
CA GLY A 94 -10.79 2.90 1.39
C GLY A 94 -12.05 3.27 2.18
N SER A 95 -12.38 4.56 2.26
CA SER A 95 -13.69 5.00 2.78
C SER A 95 -14.82 4.55 1.85
N GLN A 96 -16.04 4.39 2.37
CA GLN A 96 -17.22 3.98 1.61
C GLN A 96 -17.37 4.64 0.22
N ARG A 97 -17.74 3.85 -0.81
CA ARG A 97 -18.00 4.33 -2.18
C ARG A 97 -19.22 3.64 -2.80
N ILE A 98 -19.87 4.38 -3.69
CA ILE A 98 -20.95 3.87 -4.53
C ILE A 98 -20.52 4.03 -5.99
N ILE A 99 -20.56 2.93 -6.74
CA ILE A 99 -20.28 2.86 -8.18
C ILE A 99 -21.61 2.50 -8.86
N ASN A 100 -22.15 3.39 -9.66
CA ASN A 100 -23.54 3.30 -10.09
C ASN A 100 -23.76 2.30 -11.23
N GLN A 101 -22.73 2.04 -12.02
CA GLN A 101 -22.82 1.17 -13.18
C GLN A 101 -21.56 0.31 -13.31
N ILE A 102 -21.71 -0.94 -12.91
CA ILE A 102 -20.75 -2.00 -13.20
C ILE A 102 -21.41 -3.09 -14.06
N GLU A 103 -20.60 -3.79 -14.84
CA GLU A 103 -20.99 -4.99 -15.58
C GLU A 103 -20.23 -6.19 -15.01
N ILE A 104 -20.94 -7.20 -14.57
CA ILE A 104 -20.35 -8.39 -13.95
C ILE A 104 -19.75 -9.27 -15.05
N VAL A 105 -18.45 -9.52 -14.97
CA VAL A 105 -17.71 -10.37 -15.91
C VAL A 105 -17.66 -11.80 -15.40
N ASP A 106 -17.43 -11.98 -14.12
CA ASP A 106 -17.41 -13.29 -13.47
C ASP A 106 -17.95 -13.18 -12.05
N ALA A 107 -18.57 -14.26 -11.58
CA ALA A 107 -19.06 -14.37 -10.23
C ALA A 107 -19.03 -15.83 -9.81
N SER A 108 -18.30 -16.12 -8.74
CA SER A 108 -18.14 -17.46 -8.20
C SER A 108 -18.36 -17.47 -6.69
N PRO A 109 -18.95 -18.53 -6.13
CA PRO A 109 -19.13 -18.61 -4.68
C PRO A 109 -17.83 -18.99 -3.98
N PHE A 110 -17.74 -18.64 -2.70
CA PHE A 110 -16.69 -19.19 -1.84
C PHE A 110 -16.75 -20.72 -1.75
N PHE A 111 -15.63 -21.30 -1.36
CA PHE A 111 -15.55 -22.73 -1.10
C PHE A 111 -16.57 -23.14 -0.01
N GLY A 112 -17.32 -24.22 -0.27
CA GLY A 112 -18.32 -24.76 0.66
C GLY A 112 -19.79 -24.51 0.26
N TYR A 113 -20.04 -23.65 -0.73
CA TYR A 113 -21.39 -23.51 -1.30
C TYR A 113 -21.71 -24.63 -2.31
N GLY A 114 -22.99 -25.03 -2.36
CA GLY A 114 -23.48 -26.07 -3.27
C GLY A 114 -23.58 -25.64 -4.73
N LYS A 115 -23.84 -26.60 -5.63
CA LYS A 115 -23.97 -26.37 -7.08
C LYS A 115 -25.04 -25.34 -7.44
N ASP A 116 -26.12 -25.26 -6.66
CA ASP A 116 -27.22 -24.33 -6.90
C ASP A 116 -26.77 -22.87 -6.74
N VAL A 117 -25.97 -22.59 -5.70
CA VAL A 117 -25.40 -21.26 -5.46
C VAL A 117 -24.38 -20.91 -6.55
N ALA A 118 -23.57 -21.88 -6.98
CA ALA A 118 -22.64 -21.68 -8.08
C ALA A 118 -23.36 -21.36 -9.40
N GLY A 119 -24.45 -22.09 -9.72
CA GLY A 119 -25.27 -21.82 -10.89
C GLY A 119 -25.95 -20.45 -10.82
N TYR A 120 -26.46 -20.08 -9.64
CA TYR A 120 -27.04 -18.77 -9.38
C TYR A 120 -26.02 -17.64 -9.57
N MET A 121 -24.85 -17.71 -8.94
CA MET A 121 -23.82 -16.67 -9.08
C MET A 121 -23.33 -16.56 -10.52
N LYS A 122 -23.14 -17.69 -11.21
CA LYS A 122 -22.78 -17.70 -12.63
C LYS A 122 -23.83 -17.02 -13.52
N SER A 123 -25.11 -17.05 -13.13
CA SER A 123 -26.18 -16.33 -13.84
C SER A 123 -26.11 -14.81 -13.71
N LEU A 124 -25.26 -14.28 -12.82
CA LEU A 124 -25.02 -12.85 -12.66
C LEU A 124 -24.08 -12.29 -13.75
N THR A 125 -23.28 -13.13 -14.40
CA THR A 125 -22.40 -12.71 -15.49
C THR A 125 -23.20 -12.04 -16.62
N GLY A 126 -22.71 -10.88 -17.08
CA GLY A 126 -23.35 -10.02 -18.07
C GLY A 126 -24.43 -9.10 -17.50
N LYS A 127 -24.80 -9.21 -16.21
CA LYS A 127 -25.75 -8.30 -15.58
C LYS A 127 -25.09 -7.00 -15.13
N LYS A 128 -25.88 -5.94 -15.11
CA LYS A 128 -25.48 -4.64 -14.56
C LYS A 128 -25.87 -4.51 -13.09
N ALA A 129 -25.02 -3.85 -12.32
CA ALA A 129 -25.25 -3.61 -10.90
C ALA A 129 -24.74 -2.23 -10.45
N ILE A 130 -25.27 -1.77 -9.32
CA ILE A 130 -24.67 -0.74 -8.47
C ILE A 130 -23.79 -1.47 -7.46
N LEU A 131 -22.54 -1.08 -7.34
CA LEU A 131 -21.61 -1.60 -6.35
C LEU A 131 -21.51 -0.61 -5.19
N GLN A 132 -21.60 -1.12 -3.96
CA GLN A 132 -21.35 -0.40 -2.74
C GLN A 132 -20.14 -1.03 -2.06
N LEU A 133 -19.04 -0.29 -2.03
CA LEU A 133 -17.80 -0.68 -1.36
C LEU A 133 -17.79 -0.07 0.03
N GLY A 134 -17.55 -0.90 1.05
CA GLY A 134 -17.60 -0.51 2.45
C GLY A 134 -19.03 -0.55 2.95
N ILE A 135 -19.39 -1.66 3.60
CA ILE A 135 -20.75 -1.89 4.06
C ILE A 135 -20.87 -1.43 5.51
N PRO A 136 -21.75 -0.46 5.82
CA PRO A 136 -22.08 -0.17 7.22
C PRO A 136 -22.94 -1.32 7.78
N GLY A 137 -22.34 -2.21 8.57
CA GLY A 137 -23.05 -3.28 9.28
C GLY A 137 -23.25 -4.57 8.47
N ASN A 138 -24.41 -5.21 8.63
CA ASN A 138 -24.74 -6.54 8.07
C ASN A 138 -25.52 -6.48 6.74
N GLU A 139 -25.43 -5.38 5.98
CA GLU A 139 -26.17 -5.26 4.71
C GLU A 139 -25.73 -6.32 3.71
N ARG A 140 -26.67 -6.74 2.86
CA ARG A 140 -26.53 -7.87 1.94
C ARG A 140 -26.92 -7.45 0.54
N SER A 141 -26.17 -7.98 -0.42
CA SER A 141 -26.41 -7.88 -1.86
C SER A 141 -27.84 -8.29 -2.21
N VAL A 142 -28.51 -7.41 -2.94
CA VAL A 142 -29.87 -7.59 -3.43
C VAL A 142 -29.80 -7.76 -4.95
N ILE A 143 -30.09 -8.97 -5.41
CA ILE A 143 -30.14 -9.28 -6.84
C ILE A 143 -31.56 -9.07 -7.34
N ILE A 144 -31.69 -8.27 -8.40
CA ILE A 144 -32.98 -7.98 -9.04
C ILE A 144 -32.96 -8.63 -10.42
N ASP A 145 -33.87 -9.59 -10.65
CA ASP A 145 -33.84 -10.42 -11.87
C ASP A 145 -34.00 -9.62 -13.17
N ASN A 146 -34.79 -8.54 -13.14
CA ASN A 146 -35.11 -7.69 -14.30
C ASN A 146 -34.67 -6.22 -14.10
N GLY A 147 -33.60 -5.98 -13.34
CA GLY A 147 -33.19 -4.63 -12.99
C GLY A 147 -31.71 -4.51 -12.64
N ILE A 148 -31.33 -3.34 -12.13
CA ILE A 148 -29.99 -3.07 -11.64
C ILE A 148 -29.87 -3.66 -10.25
N SER A 149 -29.03 -4.69 -10.09
CA SER A 149 -28.79 -5.32 -8.80
C SER A 149 -27.95 -4.40 -7.90
N SER A 150 -28.08 -4.51 -6.58
CA SER A 150 -27.22 -3.80 -5.62
C SER A 150 -26.26 -4.80 -4.99
N LEU A 151 -24.96 -4.61 -5.22
CA LEU A 151 -23.90 -5.44 -4.67
C LEU A 151 -23.24 -4.72 -3.51
N TYR A 152 -23.16 -5.39 -2.37
CA TYR A 152 -22.53 -4.90 -1.15
C TYR A 152 -21.26 -5.70 -0.89
N CYS A 153 -20.12 -5.02 -0.88
CA CYS A 153 -18.81 -5.65 -0.85
C CYS A 153 -17.85 -4.92 0.11
N ASN A 154 -16.96 -5.70 0.75
CA ASN A 154 -16.06 -5.18 1.79
C ASN A 154 -14.60 -5.11 1.38
N ASN A 155 -14.29 -5.49 0.13
CA ASN A 155 -12.95 -5.31 -0.39
C ASN A 155 -12.94 -4.97 -1.87
N LEU A 156 -11.76 -4.55 -2.31
CA LEU A 156 -11.45 -4.19 -3.68
C LEU A 156 -10.07 -4.74 -4.03
N ASN A 157 -9.97 -5.42 -5.17
CA ASN A 157 -8.72 -5.78 -5.81
C ASN A 157 -8.65 -5.14 -7.19
N PHE A 158 -7.48 -4.62 -7.53
CA PHE A 158 -7.20 -4.08 -8.86
C PHE A 158 -6.69 -5.21 -9.75
N GLU A 159 -7.42 -5.51 -10.82
CA GLU A 159 -6.99 -6.52 -11.79
C GLU A 159 -5.98 -5.93 -12.79
N ASP A 160 -5.20 -6.80 -13.43
CA ASP A 160 -4.19 -6.38 -14.42
C ASP A 160 -4.82 -5.70 -15.65
N ALA A 161 -6.07 -6.06 -15.98
CA ALA A 161 -6.79 -5.49 -17.11
C ALA A 161 -7.38 -4.11 -16.77
N PRO A 162 -7.21 -3.08 -17.62
CA PRO A 162 -7.73 -1.75 -17.36
C PRO A 162 -9.26 -1.73 -17.19
N GLY A 163 -9.74 -1.07 -16.14
CA GLY A 163 -11.18 -0.95 -15.86
C GLY A 163 -11.83 -2.24 -15.36
N LEU A 164 -11.05 -3.28 -15.08
CA LEU A 164 -11.49 -4.53 -14.46
C LEU A 164 -11.10 -4.53 -12.98
N TYR A 165 -12.01 -4.96 -12.13
CA TYR A 165 -11.84 -4.98 -10.68
C TYR A 165 -12.50 -6.23 -10.12
N MET A 166 -12.05 -6.65 -8.94
CA MET A 166 -12.66 -7.74 -8.21
C MET A 166 -13.03 -7.30 -6.79
N SER A 167 -14.21 -7.69 -6.34
CA SER A 167 -14.66 -7.47 -4.96
C SER A 167 -15.33 -8.73 -4.42
N GLN A 168 -15.16 -8.97 -3.13
CA GLN A 168 -15.87 -10.00 -2.39
C GLN A 168 -17.16 -9.42 -1.84
N CYS A 169 -18.26 -9.96 -2.34
CA CYS A 169 -19.59 -9.48 -2.06
C CYS A 169 -20.39 -10.56 -1.36
N TYR A 170 -21.34 -10.13 -0.54
CA TYR A 170 -22.14 -11.05 0.28
C TYR A 170 -23.62 -10.76 0.08
N GLY A 171 -24.40 -11.81 -0.16
CA GLY A 171 -25.86 -11.74 -0.22
C GLY A 171 -26.51 -12.69 0.79
N ASN A 172 -27.82 -12.86 0.68
CA ASN A 172 -28.56 -13.82 1.49
C ASN A 172 -28.31 -15.23 0.97
N GLY A 173 -27.56 -16.04 1.72
CA GLY A 173 -27.27 -17.43 1.36
C GLY A 173 -26.20 -17.62 0.28
N TRP A 174 -25.48 -16.57 -0.10
CA TRP A 174 -24.34 -16.64 -1.01
C TRP A 174 -23.28 -15.60 -0.63
N GLY A 175 -22.04 -15.87 -1.02
CA GLY A 175 -20.94 -14.93 -0.92
C GLY A 175 -19.79 -15.42 -1.78
N GLY A 176 -19.04 -14.48 -2.33
CA GLY A 176 -17.90 -14.82 -3.16
C GLY A 176 -17.31 -13.64 -3.92
N PRO A 177 -16.21 -13.86 -4.63
CA PRO A 177 -15.65 -12.86 -5.53
C PRO A 177 -16.57 -12.59 -6.73
N ILE A 178 -16.68 -11.31 -7.06
CA ILE A 178 -17.32 -10.79 -8.26
C ILE A 178 -16.27 -9.97 -8.99
N VAL A 179 -16.00 -10.34 -10.24
CA VAL A 179 -15.15 -9.60 -11.17
C VAL A 179 -16.05 -8.76 -12.06
N TYR A 180 -15.75 -7.48 -12.20
CA TYR A 180 -16.62 -6.55 -12.91
C TYR A 180 -15.86 -5.45 -13.65
N HIS A 181 -16.46 -4.97 -14.73
CA HIS A 181 -16.05 -3.75 -15.40
C HIS A 181 -16.78 -2.54 -14.80
N VAL A 182 -16.03 -1.46 -14.56
CA VAL A 182 -16.62 -0.18 -14.16
C VAL A 182 -16.90 0.65 -15.42
N SER A 183 -18.08 1.26 -15.49
CA SER A 183 -18.42 2.17 -16.59
C SER A 183 -17.49 3.38 -16.68
N ASP A 184 -17.33 3.96 -17.87
CA ASP A 184 -16.47 5.14 -18.09
C ASP A 184 -16.84 6.35 -17.23
N LEU A 185 -18.08 6.41 -16.73
CA LEU A 185 -18.54 7.50 -15.85
C LEU A 185 -17.89 7.45 -14.46
N ASP A 186 -17.82 6.27 -13.85
CA ASP A 186 -17.28 6.08 -12.50
C ASP A 186 -15.82 5.58 -12.51
N ARG A 187 -15.31 5.15 -13.67
CA ARG A 187 -13.93 4.69 -13.84
C ARG A 187 -12.88 5.72 -13.38
N PRO A 188 -12.99 7.03 -13.67
CA PRO A 188 -12.02 8.02 -13.21
C PRO A 188 -11.83 7.99 -11.69
N LYS A 189 -12.89 7.79 -10.90
CA LYS A 189 -12.82 7.71 -9.43
C LYS A 189 -12.01 6.51 -8.95
N MET A 190 -12.07 5.41 -9.69
CA MET A 190 -11.33 4.18 -9.36
C MET A 190 -9.88 4.27 -9.81
N ASP A 191 -9.63 4.86 -10.98
CA ASP A 191 -8.28 5.11 -11.50
C ASP A 191 -7.54 6.12 -10.61
N GLU A 192 -8.23 7.14 -10.10
CA GLU A 192 -7.70 8.11 -9.14
C GLU A 192 -7.35 7.46 -7.80
N LEU A 193 -8.25 6.60 -7.27
CA LEU A 193 -7.96 5.81 -6.07
C LEU A 193 -6.72 4.93 -6.26
N LYS A 194 -6.64 4.23 -7.39
CA LYS A 194 -5.48 3.40 -7.74
C LYS A 194 -4.21 4.24 -7.78
N SER A 195 -4.23 5.39 -8.45
CA SER A 195 -3.06 6.27 -8.56
C SER A 195 -2.62 6.84 -7.21
N ALA A 196 -3.56 7.20 -6.33
CA ALA A 196 -3.22 7.70 -5.00
C ALA A 196 -2.59 6.61 -4.12
N ILE A 197 -3.05 5.37 -4.25
CA ILE A 197 -2.47 4.20 -3.58
C ILE A 197 -1.06 3.91 -4.11
N GLU A 198 -0.90 3.82 -5.43
CA GLU A 198 0.41 3.58 -6.05
C GLU A 198 1.43 4.66 -5.68
N LYS A 199 0.98 5.91 -5.59
CA LYS A 199 1.82 7.03 -5.15
C LYS A 199 2.34 6.85 -3.73
N ILE A 200 1.48 6.57 -2.75
CA ILE A 200 1.91 6.43 -1.36
C ILE A 200 2.76 5.17 -1.14
N ILE A 201 2.47 4.08 -1.86
CA ILE A 201 3.31 2.87 -1.85
C ILE A 201 4.70 3.22 -2.40
N SER A 202 4.77 3.90 -3.55
CA SER A 202 6.04 4.30 -4.17
C SER A 202 6.84 5.28 -3.31
N GLU A 203 6.18 6.23 -2.63
CA GLU A 203 6.83 7.14 -1.68
C GLU A 203 7.44 6.36 -0.52
N ARG A 204 6.70 5.39 0.04
CA ARG A 204 7.18 4.54 1.14
C ARG A 204 8.35 3.64 0.72
N GLU A 205 8.29 3.04 -0.47
CA GLU A 205 9.40 2.28 -1.03
C GLU A 205 10.64 3.17 -1.22
N GLY A 206 10.45 4.40 -1.69
CA GLY A 206 11.49 5.41 -1.82
C GLY A 206 12.12 5.78 -0.47
N ASP A 207 11.31 6.00 0.55
CA ASP A 207 11.76 6.29 1.92
C ASP A 207 12.54 5.11 2.52
N TYR A 208 12.06 3.88 2.33
CA TYR A 208 12.76 2.68 2.77
C TYR A 208 14.10 2.50 2.05
N PHE A 209 14.14 2.75 0.74
CA PHE A 209 15.36 2.71 -0.03
C PHE A 209 16.38 3.76 0.44
N LEU A 210 15.93 5.00 0.66
CA LEU A 210 16.76 6.08 1.19
C LEU A 210 17.29 5.72 2.59
N TYR A 211 16.43 5.20 3.46
CA TYR A 211 16.80 4.70 4.78
C TYR A 211 17.94 3.67 4.68
N ARG A 212 17.87 2.70 3.76
CA ARG A 212 18.94 1.71 3.56
C ARG A 212 20.25 2.35 3.09
N ILE A 213 20.21 3.30 2.18
CA ILE A 213 21.39 4.01 1.67
C ILE A 213 22.09 4.84 2.76
N ILE A 214 21.32 5.39 3.69
CA ILE A 214 21.86 6.20 4.78
C ILE A 214 22.37 5.31 5.91
N MET A 215 21.54 4.36 6.35
CA MET A 215 21.77 3.62 7.59
C MET A 215 22.79 2.48 7.44
N TYR A 216 22.80 1.76 6.32
CA TYR A 216 23.72 0.62 6.16
C TYR A 216 25.19 1.05 6.12
N PRO A 217 25.58 2.09 5.35
CA PRO A 217 26.94 2.62 5.36
C PRO A 217 27.17 3.71 6.43
N LEU A 218 26.29 3.89 7.42
CA LEU A 218 26.38 4.96 8.42
C LEU A 218 27.77 5.04 9.07
N PHE A 219 28.33 3.92 9.49
CA PHE A 219 29.66 3.90 10.12
C PHE A 219 30.80 4.12 9.13
N ILE A 220 30.62 3.81 7.84
CA ILE A 220 31.57 4.23 6.81
C ILE A 220 31.55 5.75 6.71
N TYR A 221 30.37 6.38 6.65
CA TYR A 221 30.26 7.83 6.57
C TYR A 221 30.88 8.50 7.80
N ALA A 222 30.61 7.99 9.00
CA ALA A 222 31.23 8.47 10.23
C ALA A 222 32.76 8.32 10.18
N PHE A 223 33.28 7.18 9.74
CA PHE A 223 34.72 6.94 9.62
C PHE A 223 35.38 7.90 8.62
N LEU A 224 34.77 8.12 7.46
CA LEU A 224 35.28 9.04 6.44
C LEU A 224 35.26 10.49 6.94
N LEU A 225 34.20 10.91 7.62
CA LEU A 225 34.11 12.25 8.22
C LEU A 225 35.18 12.48 9.29
N ILE A 226 35.36 11.53 10.22
CA ILE A 226 36.40 11.62 11.25
C ILE A 226 37.80 11.66 10.61
N SER A 227 38.04 10.82 9.60
CA SER A 227 39.32 10.79 8.87
C SER A 227 39.60 12.11 8.15
N LEU A 228 38.58 12.70 7.52
CA LEU A 228 38.65 14.00 6.85
C LEU A 228 38.96 15.11 7.87
N LEU A 229 38.24 15.14 9.00
CA LEU A 229 38.47 16.12 10.07
C LEU A 229 39.91 16.06 10.59
N ILE A 230 40.40 14.86 10.91
CA ILE A 230 41.79 14.67 11.37
C ILE A 230 42.79 15.16 10.32
N TRP A 231 42.53 14.90 9.03
CA TRP A 231 43.39 15.36 7.94
C TRP A 231 43.40 16.89 7.84
N ILE A 232 42.24 17.55 7.91
CA ILE A 232 42.12 19.01 7.89
C ILE A 232 42.86 19.63 9.08
N PHE A 233 42.66 19.11 10.30
CA PHE A 233 43.36 19.58 11.49
C PHE A 233 44.88 19.47 11.36
N ARG A 234 45.39 18.33 10.87
CA ARG A 234 46.83 18.16 10.63
C ARG A 234 47.38 19.14 9.60
N LYS A 235 46.60 19.42 8.55
CA LYS A 235 46.95 20.39 7.50
C LYS A 235 46.98 21.81 8.06
N ALA A 236 45.99 22.19 8.88
CA ALA A 236 45.91 23.49 9.53
C ALA A 236 47.07 23.73 10.51
N VAL A 237 47.38 22.75 11.37
CA VAL A 237 48.52 22.83 12.30
C VAL A 237 49.83 22.99 11.53
N ARG A 238 50.01 22.23 10.45
CA ARG A 238 51.24 22.35 9.63
C ARG A 238 51.35 23.72 8.98
N PHE A 239 50.23 24.30 8.53
CA PHE A 239 50.20 25.64 7.93
C PHE A 239 50.58 26.73 8.95
N VAL A 240 50.08 26.64 10.19
CA VAL A 240 50.41 27.58 11.28
C VAL A 240 51.87 27.45 11.74
N ASN A 241 52.42 26.23 11.77
CA ASN A 241 53.81 25.99 12.18
C ASN A 241 54.85 26.21 11.06
N SER A 242 54.42 26.63 9.86
CA SER A 242 55.30 26.90 8.73
C SER A 242 55.60 28.39 8.50
N ASP A 243 55.10 29.26 9.38
CA ASP A 243 55.57 30.63 9.60
C ASP A 243 56.48 30.68 10.84
#